data_AF-A0A645EA85-F1
#
_entry.id   AF-A0A645EA85-F1
#
_cell.length_a   1.000
_cell.length_b   1.000
_cell.length_c   1.000
_cell.angle_alpha   90.00
_cell.angle_beta   90.00
_cell.angle_gamma   90.00
#
_symmetry.space_group_name_H-M   'P 1'
#
loop_
_entity.id
_entity.type
_entity.pdbx_description
1 polymer ?
#
loop_
_entity_poly.entity_id
_entity_poly.type
_entity_poly.pdbx_seq_one_letter_code
_entity_poly.pdbx_strand_id
1 'polypeptide(L)'
;MVKVAGIDMSFKKYLYERNGSLWSDDLSKVAFNSDAGIAALEFIKSFQTMGIIPPIEMTAANPDGVDDFQLGRVAMYIASSPNTMMYQEAVPNLGIERVPAGIEKDVFWVNPSMMYSITKDAKDPELTASLLNFMVNDEEAGSILKIVRGTPSNSVIRANIGRSLSEIEQTMLACIQKTTSTDFVNEPFPAGFMEIFTLVDREIQNYLFGKYKSAQETLSILETESNKILARYI
;
A
#
# COMPACT_ATOMS: atom_id res chain seq x y z
N MET A 1 -13.49 -7.85 -4.81
CA MET A 1 -12.21 -7.27 -5.24
C MET A 1 -11.82 -6.30 -4.16
N VAL A 2 -10.62 -6.44 -3.63
CA VAL A 2 -9.94 -5.25 -3.22
C VAL A 2 -10.02 -4.32 -4.44
N LYS A 3 -10.35 -3.04 -4.32
CA LYS A 3 -9.75 -2.10 -5.26
C LYS A 3 -8.27 -2.30 -4.98
N VAL A 4 -7.65 -3.27 -5.67
CA VAL A 4 -6.39 -3.99 -5.35
C VAL A 4 -5.63 -3.06 -4.44
N ALA A 5 -5.46 -3.37 -3.14
CA ALA A 5 -5.24 -2.40 -2.04
C ALA A 5 -4.00 -1.51 -2.27
N GLY A 6 -4.05 -0.69 -3.32
CA GLY A 6 -2.95 -0.72 -4.29
C GLY A 6 -2.52 -2.14 -4.76
N ILE A 7 -1.93 -2.20 -5.95
CA ILE A 7 -0.95 -3.26 -6.32
C ILE A 7 0.07 -3.46 -5.19
N ASP A 8 0.35 -2.39 -4.45
CA ASP A 8 1.25 -2.31 -3.30
C ASP A 8 0.92 -3.34 -2.21
N MET A 9 -0.33 -3.48 -1.78
CA MET A 9 -0.69 -4.37 -0.65
C MET A 9 -1.18 -5.76 -1.06
N SER A 10 -1.05 -6.12 -2.34
CA SER A 10 -1.43 -7.46 -2.84
C SER A 10 -0.33 -8.05 -3.71
N PHE A 11 -0.27 -7.71 -5.01
CA PHE A 11 0.70 -8.26 -5.94
C PHE A 11 2.14 -8.06 -5.47
N LYS A 12 2.49 -6.83 -5.09
CA LYS A 12 3.85 -6.51 -4.63
C LYS A 12 4.23 -7.25 -3.35
N LYS A 13 3.32 -7.36 -2.37
CA LYS A 13 3.56 -8.17 -1.16
C LYS A 13 3.87 -9.62 -1.54
N TYR A 14 3.01 -10.26 -2.33
CA TYR A 14 3.18 -11.66 -2.70
C TYR A 14 4.41 -11.91 -3.60
N LEU A 15 4.80 -10.92 -4.40
CA LEU A 15 6.05 -10.91 -5.17
C LEU A 15 7.26 -10.91 -4.23
N TYR A 16 7.28 -10.02 -3.24
CA TYR A 16 8.41 -9.88 -2.31
C TYR A 16 8.57 -11.07 -1.39
N GLU A 17 7.46 -11.65 -0.92
CA GLU A 17 7.46 -12.90 -0.16
C GLU A 17 8.13 -14.04 -0.93
N ARG A 18 8.16 -13.97 -2.27
CA ARG A 18 8.77 -14.97 -3.16
C ARG A 18 10.14 -14.53 -3.70
N ASN A 19 10.77 -13.56 -3.05
CA ASN A 19 12.05 -12.97 -3.48
C ASN A 19 12.04 -12.35 -4.88
N GLY A 20 10.87 -11.99 -5.40
CA GLY A 20 10.76 -11.21 -6.63
C GLY A 20 11.02 -9.72 -6.38
N SER A 21 11.21 -8.98 -7.47
CA SER A 21 11.49 -7.54 -7.47
C SER A 21 10.59 -6.84 -8.48
N LEU A 22 10.24 -5.58 -8.21
CA LEU A 22 9.50 -4.73 -9.14
C LEU A 22 10.40 -4.21 -10.25
N TRP A 23 11.66 -3.88 -9.93
CA TRP A 23 12.59 -3.20 -10.83
C TRP A 23 13.91 -3.93 -10.97
N SER A 24 14.64 -3.64 -12.05
CA SER A 24 16.07 -3.92 -12.12
C SER A 24 16.85 -3.03 -11.13
N ASP A 25 18.07 -3.45 -10.77
CA ASP A 25 18.92 -2.72 -9.81
C ASP A 25 19.20 -1.26 -10.23
N ASP A 26 19.26 -0.99 -11.53
CA ASP A 26 19.46 0.34 -12.12
C ASP A 26 18.15 1.11 -12.37
N LEU A 27 17.01 0.53 -12.00
CA LEU A 27 15.65 1.06 -12.19
C LEU A 27 15.26 1.31 -13.66
N SER A 28 16.03 0.78 -14.62
CA SER A 28 15.80 1.01 -16.05
C SER A 28 14.69 0.13 -16.63
N LYS A 29 14.35 -0.98 -15.95
CA LYS A 29 13.36 -1.96 -16.38
C LYS A 29 12.55 -2.47 -15.21
N VAL A 30 11.40 -3.05 -15.51
CA VAL A 30 10.69 -3.89 -14.54
C VAL A 30 11.35 -5.26 -14.41
N ALA A 31 11.18 -5.89 -13.26
CA ALA A 31 11.68 -7.25 -12.94
C ALA A 31 10.58 -8.22 -12.49
N PHE A 32 9.32 -7.77 -12.42
CA PHE A 32 8.22 -8.58 -11.89
C PHE A 32 7.72 -9.66 -12.87
N ASN A 33 8.15 -9.66 -14.15
CA ASN A 33 7.88 -10.75 -15.09
C ASN A 33 8.84 -11.91 -14.85
N SER A 34 8.59 -12.64 -13.77
CA SER A 34 9.41 -13.74 -13.26
C SER A 34 8.53 -14.83 -12.66
N ASP A 35 9.13 -15.99 -12.33
CA ASP A 35 8.41 -17.08 -11.65
C ASP A 35 7.71 -16.61 -10.36
N ALA A 36 8.36 -15.72 -9.60
CA ALA A 36 7.77 -15.10 -8.40
C ALA A 36 6.54 -14.25 -8.73
N GLY A 37 6.59 -13.48 -9.82
CA GLY A 37 5.45 -12.68 -10.29
C GLY A 37 4.30 -13.52 -10.82
N ILE A 38 4.60 -14.60 -11.56
CA ILE A 38 3.60 -15.55 -12.04
C ILE A 38 2.87 -16.16 -10.85
N ALA A 39 3.62 -16.71 -9.89
CA ALA A 39 3.07 -17.31 -8.69
C ALA A 39 2.26 -16.32 -7.84
N ALA A 40 2.68 -15.05 -7.77
CA ALA A 40 1.92 -14.00 -7.08
C ALA A 40 0.57 -13.70 -7.75
N LEU A 41 0.51 -13.57 -9.08
CA LEU A 41 -0.75 -13.35 -9.80
C LEU A 41 -1.68 -14.56 -9.73
N GLU A 42 -1.14 -15.76 -9.85
CA GLU A 42 -1.91 -17.00 -9.71
C GLU A 42 -2.50 -17.15 -8.32
N PHE A 43 -1.72 -16.82 -7.28
CA PHE A 43 -2.21 -16.82 -5.91
C PHE A 43 -3.39 -15.84 -5.72
N ILE A 44 -3.29 -14.62 -6.25
CA ILE A 44 -4.39 -13.64 -6.19
C ILE A 44 -5.63 -14.17 -6.91
N LYS A 45 -5.48 -14.76 -8.10
CA LYS A 45 -6.60 -15.31 -8.86
C LYS A 45 -7.25 -16.51 -8.16
N SER A 46 -6.46 -17.30 -7.41
CA SER A 46 -6.95 -18.47 -6.68
C SER A 46 -8.06 -18.15 -5.68
N PHE A 47 -8.12 -16.91 -5.16
CA PHE A 47 -9.17 -16.47 -4.24
C PHE A 47 -10.56 -16.54 -4.86
N GLN A 48 -10.67 -16.27 -6.17
CA GLN A 48 -11.93 -16.42 -6.91
C GLN A 48 -12.35 -17.90 -6.98
N THR A 49 -11.42 -18.79 -7.29
CA THR A 49 -11.70 -20.22 -7.41
C THR A 49 -12.01 -20.89 -6.08
N MET A 50 -11.46 -20.35 -4.98
CA MET A 50 -11.75 -20.82 -3.62
C MET A 50 -13.10 -20.33 -3.08
N GLY A 51 -13.74 -19.35 -3.74
CA GLY A 51 -15.02 -18.79 -3.27
C GLY A 51 -14.92 -18.01 -1.96
N ILE A 52 -13.72 -17.56 -1.58
CA ILE A 52 -13.46 -16.81 -0.34
C ILE A 52 -13.58 -15.29 -0.52
N ILE A 53 -13.83 -14.84 -1.76
CA ILE A 53 -14.15 -13.45 -2.09
C ILE A 53 -15.44 -13.40 -2.92
N PRO A 54 -16.20 -12.29 -2.88
CA PRO A 54 -17.33 -12.09 -3.78
C PRO A 54 -16.91 -12.16 -5.25
N PRO A 55 -17.83 -12.52 -6.17
CA PRO A 55 -17.60 -12.38 -7.60
C PRO A 55 -17.10 -10.98 -7.94
N ILE A 56 -16.12 -10.88 -8.82
CA ILE A 56 -15.43 -9.62 -9.11
C ILE A 56 -16.35 -8.57 -9.74
N GLU A 57 -17.38 -8.99 -10.46
CA GLU A 57 -18.41 -8.13 -11.04
C GLU A 57 -19.26 -7.47 -9.96
N MET A 58 -19.56 -8.21 -8.89
CA MET A 58 -20.33 -7.71 -7.76
C MET A 58 -19.56 -6.61 -7.02
N THR A 59 -18.25 -6.76 -6.88
CA THR A 59 -17.41 -5.70 -6.34
C THR A 59 -17.27 -4.52 -7.29
N ALA A 60 -17.07 -4.76 -8.58
CA ALA A 60 -16.92 -3.70 -9.57
C ALA A 60 -18.18 -2.81 -9.65
N ALA A 61 -19.33 -3.34 -9.23
CA ALA A 61 -20.59 -2.62 -9.11
C ALA A 61 -20.77 -1.87 -7.77
N ASN A 62 -19.79 -1.87 -6.87
CA ASN A 62 -19.89 -1.14 -5.62
C ASN A 62 -19.95 0.38 -5.87
N PRO A 63 -20.66 1.14 -5.02
CA PRO A 63 -20.59 2.60 -5.06
C PRO A 63 -19.16 3.11 -4.90
N ASP A 64 -18.86 4.26 -5.49
CA ASP A 64 -17.56 4.90 -5.35
C ASP A 64 -17.21 5.12 -3.87
N GLY A 65 -16.02 4.64 -3.47
CA GLY A 65 -15.54 4.75 -2.10
C GLY A 65 -16.13 3.74 -1.11
N VAL A 66 -16.90 2.76 -1.58
CA VAL A 66 -17.47 1.69 -0.75
C VAL A 66 -16.90 0.35 -1.16
N ASP A 67 -16.28 -0.38 -0.23
CA ASP A 67 -15.78 -1.73 -0.49
C ASP A 67 -16.68 -2.85 0.06
N ASP A 68 -16.35 -4.10 -0.28
CA ASP A 68 -17.12 -5.27 0.15
C ASP A 68 -17.08 -5.50 1.67
N PHE A 69 -16.11 -4.93 2.39
CA PHE A 69 -16.01 -5.04 3.84
C PHE A 69 -16.99 -4.09 4.52
N GLN A 70 -17.08 -2.85 4.06
CA GLN A 70 -18.13 -1.91 4.48
C GLN A 70 -19.54 -2.45 4.18
N LEU A 71 -19.70 -3.22 3.09
CA LEU A 71 -20.97 -3.86 2.73
C LEU A 71 -21.24 -5.18 3.47
N GLY A 72 -20.34 -5.64 4.34
CA GLY A 72 -20.48 -6.88 5.11
C GLY A 72 -20.44 -8.16 4.25
N ARG A 73 -19.90 -8.09 3.03
CA ARG A 73 -19.78 -9.24 2.10
C ARG A 73 -18.51 -10.05 2.33
N VAL A 74 -17.51 -9.45 2.99
CA VAL A 74 -16.30 -10.12 3.46
C VAL A 74 -16.09 -9.84 4.94
N ALA A 75 -15.45 -10.77 5.64
CA ALA A 75 -15.14 -10.64 7.07
C ALA A 75 -13.79 -9.97 7.34
N MET A 76 -12.92 -9.88 6.33
CA MET A 76 -11.58 -9.31 6.44
C MET A 76 -11.26 -8.46 5.21
N TYR A 77 -10.49 -7.41 5.42
CA TYR A 77 -9.99 -6.54 4.36
C TYR A 77 -8.56 -6.07 4.65
N ILE A 78 -7.72 -6.04 3.62
CA ILE A 78 -6.36 -5.50 3.73
C ILE A 78 -6.43 -4.04 3.31
N ALA A 79 -6.09 -3.14 4.24
CA ALA A 79 -6.04 -1.71 4.01
C ALA A 79 -4.81 -1.08 4.67
N SER A 80 -4.43 0.10 4.18
CA SER A 80 -3.46 0.94 4.84
C SER A 80 -4.05 1.51 6.13
N SER A 81 -3.22 1.68 7.16
CA SER A 81 -3.64 2.14 8.47
C SER A 81 -4.47 3.45 8.48
N PRO A 82 -4.29 4.44 7.58
CA PRO A 82 -5.15 5.63 7.58
C PRO A 82 -6.64 5.33 7.36
N ASN A 83 -6.99 4.18 6.78
CA ASN A 83 -8.39 3.80 6.56
C ASN A 83 -9.08 3.33 7.84
N THR A 84 -8.36 3.16 8.96
CA THR A 84 -8.94 2.74 10.25
C THR A 84 -10.13 3.60 10.66
N MET A 85 -10.03 4.93 10.52
CA MET A 85 -11.13 5.83 10.89
C MET A 85 -12.37 5.63 10.02
N MET A 86 -12.18 5.46 8.71
CA MET A 86 -13.26 5.17 7.77
C MET A 86 -13.98 3.86 8.13
N TYR A 87 -13.23 2.80 8.45
CA TYR A 87 -13.82 1.53 8.82
C TYR A 87 -14.44 1.54 10.22
N GLN A 88 -13.91 2.32 11.15
CA GLN A 88 -14.49 2.46 12.48
C GLN A 88 -15.92 3.02 12.40
N GLU A 89 -16.16 3.97 11.49
CA GLU A 89 -17.49 4.55 11.27
C GLU A 89 -18.43 3.58 10.55
N ALA A 90 -17.90 2.78 9.60
CA ALA A 90 -18.70 1.95 8.71
C ALA A 90 -18.94 0.51 9.21
N VAL A 91 -18.05 -0.04 10.03
CA VAL A 91 -18.03 -1.46 10.39
C VAL A 91 -18.15 -1.64 11.91
N PRO A 92 -19.28 -2.16 12.43
CA PRO A 92 -19.42 -2.45 13.84
C PRO A 92 -18.47 -3.58 14.25
N ASN A 93 -17.91 -3.49 15.47
CA ASN A 93 -16.97 -4.47 16.02
C ASN A 93 -15.69 -4.64 15.18
N LEU A 94 -15.11 -3.54 14.69
CA LEU A 94 -13.86 -3.55 13.94
C LEU A 94 -12.68 -4.05 14.80
N GLY A 95 -11.95 -5.04 14.27
CA GLY A 95 -10.64 -5.45 14.77
C GLY A 95 -9.54 -5.07 13.78
N ILE A 96 -8.32 -4.88 14.27
CA ILE A 96 -7.13 -4.57 13.46
C ILE A 96 -6.01 -5.54 13.84
N GLU A 97 -5.38 -6.12 12.83
CA GLU A 97 -4.19 -6.96 12.97
C GLU A 97 -3.31 -6.79 11.73
N ARG A 98 -2.04 -7.18 11.84
CA ARG A 98 -1.11 -7.18 10.71
C ARG A 98 -1.66 -8.05 9.57
N VAL A 99 -1.30 -7.70 8.35
CA VAL A 99 -1.54 -8.58 7.20
C VAL A 99 -0.95 -9.97 7.46
N PRO A 100 -1.55 -11.04 6.90
CA PRO A 100 -1.06 -12.40 7.11
C PRO A 100 0.44 -12.55 6.84
N ALA A 101 1.04 -13.48 7.58
CA ALA A 101 2.40 -13.95 7.32
C ALA A 101 2.51 -14.46 5.87
N GLY A 102 3.69 -14.28 5.29
CA GLY A 102 3.94 -14.73 3.92
C GLY A 102 4.10 -16.24 3.85
N ILE A 103 3.83 -16.80 2.67
CA ILE A 103 3.90 -18.26 2.45
C ILE A 103 5.33 -18.77 2.57
N GLU A 104 6.30 -18.04 2.00
CA GLU A 104 7.71 -18.43 1.98
C GLU A 104 8.54 -17.66 3.01
N LYS A 105 8.27 -16.37 3.18
CA LYS A 105 8.86 -15.52 4.22
C LYS A 105 7.94 -14.37 4.58
N ASP A 106 8.14 -13.83 5.77
CA ASP A 106 7.47 -12.63 6.21
C ASP A 106 8.10 -11.38 5.57
N VAL A 107 7.26 -10.58 4.90
CA VAL A 107 7.63 -9.28 4.36
C VAL A 107 6.64 -8.23 4.84
N PHE A 108 7.17 -7.27 5.60
CA PHE A 108 6.45 -6.10 6.11
C PHE A 108 7.29 -4.86 5.84
N TRP A 109 6.62 -3.76 5.53
CA TRP A 109 7.25 -2.45 5.40
C TRP A 109 6.27 -1.39 5.90
N VAL A 110 6.82 -0.25 6.33
CA VAL A 110 6.04 0.92 6.70
C VAL A 110 6.31 2.00 5.66
N ASN A 111 5.27 2.39 4.93
CA ASN A 111 5.35 3.51 4.01
C ASN A 111 5.20 4.84 4.78
N PRO A 112 5.93 5.91 4.42
CA PRO A 112 5.62 7.23 4.92
C PRO A 112 4.21 7.62 4.47
N SER A 113 3.36 8.06 5.41
CA SER A 113 1.98 8.45 5.07
C SER A 113 1.96 9.67 4.15
N MET A 114 2.82 10.65 4.44
CA MET A 114 3.02 11.89 3.69
C MET A 114 4.45 12.37 3.90
N MET A 115 4.94 13.20 2.98
CA MET A 115 6.26 13.81 3.06
C MET A 115 6.14 15.31 2.84
N TYR A 116 6.92 16.09 3.58
CA TYR A 116 7.15 17.50 3.27
C TYR A 116 8.39 17.62 2.37
N SER A 117 8.35 18.57 1.45
CA SER A 117 9.48 18.86 0.56
C SER A 117 9.63 20.36 0.39
N ILE A 118 10.88 20.83 0.35
CA ILE A 118 11.21 22.23 0.07
C ILE A 118 11.70 22.29 -1.37
N THR A 119 11.03 23.09 -2.20
CA THR A 119 11.48 23.32 -3.58
C THR A 119 12.80 24.07 -3.60
N LYS A 120 13.65 23.78 -4.59
CA LYS A 120 14.89 24.53 -4.84
C LYS A 120 14.66 26.02 -5.09
N ASP A 121 13.44 26.39 -5.49
CA ASP A 121 13.06 27.77 -5.81
C ASP A 121 12.44 28.51 -4.60
N ALA A 122 12.54 27.94 -3.40
CA ALA A 122 12.00 28.56 -2.19
C ALA A 122 12.70 29.90 -1.91
N LYS A 123 11.91 30.96 -1.70
CA LYS A 123 12.46 32.30 -1.41
C LYS A 123 13.21 32.36 -0.07
N ASP A 124 12.77 31.54 0.89
CA ASP A 124 13.40 31.41 2.21
C ASP A 124 13.36 29.94 2.64
N PRO A 125 14.36 29.13 2.22
CA PRO A 125 14.42 27.71 2.56
C PRO A 125 14.63 27.48 4.07
N GLU A 126 15.31 28.37 4.78
CA GLU A 126 15.59 28.24 6.22
C GLU A 126 14.35 28.46 7.08
N LEU A 127 13.55 29.49 6.76
CA LEU A 127 12.26 29.69 7.44
C LEU A 127 11.30 28.54 7.13
N THR A 128 11.30 28.05 5.88
CA THR A 128 10.48 26.90 5.51
C THR A 128 10.90 25.65 6.29
N ALA A 129 12.20 25.38 6.42
CA ALA A 129 12.72 24.28 7.23
C ALA A 129 12.34 24.42 8.71
N SER A 130 12.36 25.65 9.24
CA SER A 130 11.95 25.94 10.62
C SER A 130 10.47 25.66 10.87
N LEU A 131 9.60 26.01 9.91
CA LEU A 131 8.17 25.67 9.97
C LEU A 131 7.96 24.15 9.92
N LEU A 132 8.65 23.44 9.03
CA LEU A 132 8.56 21.98 8.95
C LEU A 132 9.04 21.33 10.26
N ASN A 133 10.13 21.85 10.85
CA ASN A 133 10.62 21.38 12.14
C ASN A 133 9.58 21.57 13.24
N PHE A 134 8.93 22.74 13.33
CA PHE A 134 7.83 22.97 14.27
C PHE A 134 6.72 21.94 14.07
N MET A 135 6.25 21.75 12.83
CA MET A 135 5.14 20.83 12.55
C MET A 135 5.41 19.37 12.90
N VAL A 136 6.68 18.93 12.92
CA VAL A 136 7.04 17.52 13.16
C VAL A 136 7.68 17.24 14.52
N ASN A 137 8.20 18.26 15.21
CA ASN A 137 8.94 18.11 16.47
C ASN A 137 8.36 18.90 17.64
N ASP A 138 7.44 19.83 17.43
CA ASP A 138 6.80 20.57 18.52
C ASP A 138 5.69 19.75 19.18
N GLU A 139 5.64 19.76 20.52
CA GLU A 139 4.69 18.97 21.29
C GLU A 139 3.26 19.50 21.21
N GLU A 140 3.07 20.82 21.13
CA GLU A 140 1.75 21.44 20.99
C GLU A 140 1.20 21.16 19.59
N ALA A 141 2.01 21.37 18.55
CA ALA A 141 1.65 21.01 17.18
C ALA A 141 1.31 19.53 17.05
N GLY A 142 2.14 18.65 17.64
CA GLY A 142 1.90 17.21 17.69
C GLY A 142 0.60 16.84 18.41
N SER A 143 0.26 17.53 19.50
CA SER A 143 -0.97 17.29 20.26
C SER A 143 -2.23 17.72 19.51
N ILE A 144 -2.14 18.76 18.67
CA ILE A 144 -3.22 19.20 17.80
C ILE A 144 -3.39 18.23 16.61
N LEU A 145 -2.29 17.87 15.95
CA LEU A 145 -2.31 17.03 14.75
C LEU A 145 -2.60 15.56 15.06
N LYS A 146 -2.16 15.06 16.22
CA LYS A 146 -2.24 13.65 16.61
C LYS A 146 -1.78 12.73 15.47
N ILE A 147 -2.69 11.93 14.92
CA ILE A 147 -2.42 10.95 13.86
C ILE A 147 -3.11 11.29 12.53
N VAL A 148 -3.68 12.48 12.36
CA VAL A 148 -4.41 12.87 11.14
C VAL A 148 -3.51 12.94 9.91
N ARG A 149 -2.19 12.93 10.11
CA ARG A 149 -1.17 12.88 9.06
C ARG A 149 -0.41 11.55 9.02
N GLY A 150 -1.00 10.50 9.58
CA GLY A 150 -0.34 9.24 9.87
C GLY A 150 0.38 9.26 11.22
N THR A 151 1.08 8.17 11.52
CA THR A 151 1.83 8.01 12.77
C THR A 151 3.01 8.99 12.82
N PRO A 152 3.12 9.86 13.84
CA PRO A 152 4.25 10.77 13.97
C PRO A 152 5.58 10.02 13.95
N SER A 153 6.56 10.51 13.19
CA SER A 153 7.91 9.92 13.13
C SER A 153 8.71 10.15 14.42
N ASN A 154 8.44 11.26 15.13
CA ASN A 154 9.04 11.58 16.41
C ASN A 154 8.42 10.74 17.54
N SER A 155 9.25 9.95 18.24
CA SER A 155 8.81 9.06 19.33
C SER A 155 8.29 9.78 20.56
N VAL A 156 8.78 10.99 20.86
CA VAL A 156 8.31 11.80 21.99
C VAL A 156 6.87 12.24 21.74
N ILE A 157 6.58 12.76 20.54
CA ILE A 157 5.21 13.10 20.15
C ILE A 157 4.30 11.87 20.23
N ARG A 158 4.72 10.71 19.72
CA ARG A 158 3.93 9.46 19.81
C ARG A 158 3.59 9.10 21.26
N ALA A 159 4.56 9.20 22.18
CA ALA A 159 4.34 8.90 23.59
C ALA A 159 3.35 9.88 24.23
N ASN A 160 3.45 11.17 23.89
CA ASN A 160 2.60 12.23 24.45
C ASN A 160 1.14 12.10 23.99
N ILE A 161 0.90 11.78 22.71
CA ILE A 161 -0.47 11.71 22.18
C ILE A 161 -1.19 10.42 22.58
N GLY A 162 -0.48 9.36 22.98
CA GLY A 162 -1.05 8.01 23.13
C GLY A 162 -2.29 7.93 24.02
N ARG A 163 -2.34 8.67 25.13
CA ARG A 163 -3.50 8.72 26.04
C ARG A 163 -4.70 9.49 25.50
N SER A 164 -4.50 10.31 24.47
CA SER A 164 -5.55 11.13 23.84
C SER A 164 -6.19 10.47 22.61
N LEU A 165 -5.73 9.26 22.28
CA LEU A 165 -6.23 8.45 21.17
C LEU A 165 -7.31 7.50 21.67
N SER A 166 -8.29 7.24 20.82
CA SER A 166 -9.30 6.20 21.03
C SER A 166 -8.67 4.80 21.07
N GLU A 167 -9.42 3.81 21.59
CA GLU A 167 -8.93 2.43 21.69
C GLU A 167 -8.51 1.85 20.32
N ILE A 168 -9.31 2.09 19.27
CA ILE A 168 -9.00 1.58 17.93
C ILE A 168 -7.73 2.22 17.34
N GLU A 169 -7.49 3.50 17.62
CA GLU A 169 -6.28 4.19 17.18
C GLU A 169 -5.05 3.64 17.90
N GLN A 170 -5.17 3.32 19.20
CA GLN A 170 -4.11 2.64 19.95
C GLN A 170 -3.84 1.24 19.39
N THR A 171 -4.88 0.47 19.05
CA THR A 171 -4.73 -0.84 18.38
C THR A 171 -4.04 -0.71 17.01
N MET A 172 -4.42 0.30 16.22
CA MET A 172 -3.77 0.60 14.95
C MET A 172 -2.28 0.90 15.14
N LEU A 173 -1.91 1.76 16.10
CA LEU A 173 -0.51 2.08 16.39
C LEU A 173 0.28 0.85 16.85
N ALA A 174 -0.30 0.01 17.70
CA ALA A 174 0.31 -1.24 18.13
C ALA A 174 0.54 -2.21 16.95
N CYS A 175 -0.40 -2.27 16.00
CA CYS A 175 -0.26 -3.06 14.78
C CYS A 175 0.89 -2.54 13.89
N ILE A 176 1.02 -1.22 13.72
CA ILE A 176 2.15 -0.60 12.98
C ILE A 176 3.47 -0.95 13.67
N GLN A 177 3.55 -0.85 15.00
CA GLN A 177 4.76 -1.18 15.73
C GLN A 177 5.13 -2.67 15.58
N LYS A 178 4.14 -3.56 15.60
CA LYS A 178 4.32 -5.01 15.38
C LYS A 178 4.83 -5.36 13.98
N THR A 179 4.53 -4.53 12.99
CA THR A 179 4.93 -4.75 11.57
C THR A 179 6.18 -3.99 11.16
N THR A 180 6.67 -3.10 12.01
CA THR A 180 7.91 -2.36 11.75
C THR A 180 9.09 -3.34 11.80
N SER A 181 9.78 -3.49 10.67
CA SER A 181 10.99 -4.29 10.53
C SER A 181 12.03 -3.53 9.72
N THR A 182 13.31 -3.81 9.99
CA THR A 182 14.47 -3.36 9.21
C THR A 182 15.00 -4.44 8.26
N ASP A 183 14.39 -5.62 8.27
CA ASP A 183 14.84 -6.79 7.49
C ASP A 183 14.48 -6.67 6.01
N PHE A 184 13.57 -5.75 5.68
CA PHE A 184 13.13 -5.49 4.33
C PHE A 184 13.09 -3.99 4.04
N VAL A 185 13.65 -3.60 2.91
CA VAL A 185 13.59 -2.22 2.40
C VAL A 185 12.74 -2.24 1.14
N ASN A 186 11.70 -1.43 1.13
CA ASN A 186 10.82 -1.28 -0.02
C ASN A 186 11.60 -0.68 -1.20
N GLU A 187 11.40 -1.20 -2.42
CA GLU A 187 12.10 -0.70 -3.59
C GLU A 187 11.73 0.77 -3.88
N PRO A 188 12.69 1.57 -4.37
CA PRO A 188 12.42 2.96 -4.72
C PRO A 188 11.43 3.05 -5.90
N PHE A 189 10.81 4.22 -6.03
CA PHE A 189 9.90 4.50 -7.14
C PHE A 189 10.66 5.19 -8.28
N PRO A 190 10.79 4.57 -9.48
CA PRO A 190 11.41 5.23 -10.62
C PRO A 190 10.55 6.38 -11.15
N ALA A 191 11.15 7.23 -11.97
CA ALA A 191 10.37 8.17 -12.78
C ALA A 191 9.37 7.40 -13.67
N GLY A 192 8.13 7.90 -13.77
CA GLY A 192 7.05 7.19 -14.44
C GLY A 192 6.34 6.12 -13.59
N PHE A 193 6.74 5.90 -12.34
CA PHE A 193 6.13 4.92 -11.43
C PHE A 193 4.60 4.99 -11.39
N MET A 194 4.01 6.20 -11.30
CA MET A 194 2.55 6.34 -11.21
C MET A 194 1.82 5.87 -12.47
N GLU A 195 2.40 6.07 -13.65
CA GLU A 195 1.81 5.58 -14.92
C GLU A 195 1.89 4.05 -14.98
N ILE A 196 3.02 3.48 -14.54
CA ILE A 196 3.21 2.03 -14.42
C ILE A 196 2.24 1.44 -13.39
N PHE A 197 2.04 2.11 -12.25
CA PHE A 197 1.11 1.67 -11.22
C PHE A 197 -0.33 1.65 -11.74
N THR A 198 -0.79 2.69 -12.45
CA THR A 198 -2.13 2.67 -13.08
C THR A 198 -2.24 1.55 -14.12
N LEU A 199 -1.19 1.32 -14.90
CA LEU A 199 -1.13 0.23 -15.89
C LEU A 199 -1.24 -1.14 -15.22
N VAL A 200 -0.46 -1.41 -14.17
CA VAL A 200 -0.47 -2.69 -13.45
C VAL A 200 -1.86 -2.98 -12.86
N ASP A 201 -2.56 -1.98 -12.32
CA ASP A 201 -3.87 -2.17 -11.69
C ASP A 201 -4.88 -2.58 -12.76
N ARG A 202 -4.86 -1.87 -13.89
CA ARG A 202 -5.71 -2.18 -15.06
C ARG A 202 -5.48 -3.59 -15.59
N GLU A 203 -4.22 -3.99 -15.82
CA GLU A 203 -3.97 -5.30 -16.45
C GLU A 203 -4.17 -6.47 -15.50
N ILE A 204 -3.87 -6.30 -14.20
CA ILE A 204 -4.24 -7.30 -13.20
C ILE A 204 -5.77 -7.45 -13.15
N GLN A 205 -6.53 -6.34 -13.17
CA GLN A 205 -7.98 -6.43 -13.26
C GLN A 205 -8.44 -7.16 -14.52
N ASN A 206 -7.88 -6.85 -15.69
CA ASN A 206 -8.19 -7.56 -16.94
C ASN A 206 -7.92 -9.07 -16.83
N TYR A 207 -6.83 -9.48 -16.19
CA TYR A 207 -6.54 -10.90 -15.91
C TYR A 207 -7.57 -11.54 -14.97
N LEU A 208 -7.96 -10.82 -13.92
CA LEU A 208 -8.98 -11.26 -12.97
C LEU A 208 -10.34 -11.41 -13.63
N PHE A 209 -10.71 -10.53 -14.57
CA PHE A 209 -11.90 -10.64 -15.44
C PHE A 209 -11.78 -11.69 -16.56
N GLY A 210 -10.67 -12.43 -16.61
CA GLY A 210 -10.47 -13.49 -17.59
C GLY A 210 -10.20 -13.01 -19.02
N LYS A 211 -9.85 -11.73 -19.23
CA LYS A 211 -9.46 -11.22 -20.56
C LYS A 211 -8.12 -11.80 -21.02
N TYR A 212 -7.23 -12.12 -20.08
CA TYR A 212 -5.96 -12.80 -20.33
C TYR A 212 -6.03 -14.25 -19.85
N LYS A 213 -5.41 -15.14 -20.62
CA LYS A 213 -5.45 -16.58 -20.43
C LYS A 213 -4.52 -17.05 -19.31
N SER A 214 -3.44 -16.30 -19.03
CA SER A 214 -2.47 -16.68 -18.01
C SER A 214 -1.82 -15.47 -17.32
N ALA A 215 -1.23 -15.74 -16.15
CA ALA A 215 -0.38 -14.77 -15.46
C ALA A 215 0.83 -14.36 -16.34
N GLN A 216 1.45 -15.32 -17.04
CA GLN A 216 2.56 -15.03 -17.96
C GLN A 216 2.17 -14.05 -19.07
N GLU A 217 1.00 -14.22 -19.69
CA GLU A 217 0.50 -13.30 -20.72
C GLU A 217 0.35 -11.89 -20.14
N THR A 218 -0.25 -11.78 -18.95
CA THR A 218 -0.47 -10.52 -18.24
C THR A 218 0.86 -9.82 -17.93
N LEU A 219 1.83 -10.54 -17.38
CA LEU A 219 3.14 -9.99 -17.01
C LEU A 219 3.96 -9.57 -18.24
N SER A 220 3.83 -10.29 -19.37
CA SER A 220 4.53 -9.93 -20.62
C SER A 220 4.00 -8.63 -21.22
N ILE A 221 2.68 -8.41 -21.15
CA ILE A 221 2.05 -7.14 -21.54
C ILE A 221 2.55 -6.02 -20.62
N LEU A 222 2.51 -6.25 -19.31
CA LEU A 222 2.96 -5.27 -18.32
C LEU A 222 4.43 -4.92 -18.48
N GLU A 223 5.30 -5.89 -18.68
CA GLU A 223 6.72 -5.65 -18.91
C GLU A 223 6.96 -4.80 -20.15
N THR A 224 6.32 -5.15 -21.26
CA THR A 224 6.47 -4.41 -22.53
C THR A 224 6.05 -2.96 -22.38
N GLU A 225 4.87 -2.69 -21.81
CA GLU A 225 4.35 -1.33 -21.69
C GLU A 225 5.04 -0.53 -20.57
N SER A 226 5.40 -1.18 -19.45
CA SER A 226 6.11 -0.50 -18.36
C SER A 226 7.52 -0.08 -18.78
N ASN A 227 8.24 -0.93 -19.52
CA ASN A 227 9.57 -0.60 -20.01
C ASN A 227 9.54 0.56 -21.03
N LYS A 228 8.47 0.72 -21.81
CA LYS A 228 8.28 1.90 -22.66
C LYS A 228 8.07 3.18 -21.84
N ILE A 229 7.41 3.10 -20.69
CA ILE A 229 7.23 4.24 -19.78
C ILE A 229 8.58 4.62 -19.18
N LEU A 230 9.31 3.64 -18.64
CA LEU A 230 10.63 3.87 -18.03
C LEU A 230 11.59 4.53 -19.02
N ALA A 231 11.67 4.03 -20.26
CA ALA A 231 12.54 4.56 -21.30
C ALA A 231 12.31 6.05 -21.67
N ARG A 232 11.25 6.70 -21.21
CA ARG A 232 11.03 8.14 -21.39
C ARG A 232 11.85 9.01 -20.42
N TYR A 233 12.41 8.40 -19.38
CA TYR A 233 13.06 9.10 -18.26
C TYR A 233 14.54 8.72 -18.08
N ILE A 234 15.11 7.95 -19.01
CA ILE A 234 16.49 7.46 -18.99
C ILE A 234 17.24 8.08 -20.16
#